data_AF-J6F3W8-F1
#
_entry.id   AF-J6F3W8-F1
#
_cell.length_a   1.000
_cell.length_b   1.000
_cell.length_c   1.000
_cell.angle_alpha   90.00
_cell.angle_beta   90.00
_cell.angle_gamma   90.00
#
_symmetry.space_group_name_H-M   'P 1'
#
loop_
_entity.id
_entity.type
_entity.pdbx_description
1 polymer ?
#
loop_
_entity_poly.entity_id
_entity_poly.type
_entity_poly.pdbx_seq_one_letter_code
_entity_poly.pdbx_strand_id
1 'polypeptide(L)'
;MGNTDTLKITQGKEDIAEYQPPLAFDKDDKPTKTCTSKRGFCKHCSSVLWNAHPEWPQWIYPSASVIDSELPKVPDGMGYTILRASCPDYVPTPEGFKVYDDYGPAEGIEKWHKKNGFWVD
;
A
#
# COMPACT_ATOMS: atom_id res chain seq x y z
N MET A 1 -1.54 4.58 7.17
CA MET A 1 -0.94 5.71 6.41
C MET A 1 -0.01 6.42 7.35
N GLY A 2 1.08 6.98 6.86
CA GLY A 2 1.98 7.84 7.62
C GLY A 2 2.07 9.22 6.99
N ASN A 3 2.35 10.23 7.81
CA ASN A 3 2.68 11.57 7.35
C ASN A 3 4.08 11.54 6.75
N THR A 4 4.26 11.94 5.49
CA THR A 4 5.55 11.87 4.77
C THR A 4 6.67 12.59 5.54
N ASP A 5 6.36 13.73 6.16
CA ASP A 5 7.32 14.54 6.92
C ASP A 5 7.86 13.85 8.18
N THR A 6 7.19 12.78 8.63
CA THR A 6 7.61 11.99 9.79
C THR A 6 8.49 10.80 9.43
N LEU A 7 8.66 10.50 8.13
CA LEU A 7 9.49 9.39 7.67
C LEU A 7 10.97 9.65 8.02
N LYS A 8 11.54 8.74 8.81
CA LYS A 8 12.96 8.74 9.14
C LYS A 8 13.61 7.46 8.65
N ILE A 9 14.42 7.57 7.60
CA ILE A 9 15.30 6.48 7.16
C ILE A 9 16.55 6.55 8.05
N THR A 10 16.66 5.61 8.99
CA THR A 10 17.77 5.59 9.96
C THR A 10 19.06 5.02 9.36
N GLN A 11 18.96 4.11 8.39
CA GLN A 11 20.08 3.41 7.74
C GLN A 11 19.73 2.97 6.31
N GLY A 12 20.73 2.70 5.47
CA GLY A 12 20.55 2.05 4.16
C GLY A 12 19.81 2.86 3.11
N LYS A 13 19.83 4.20 3.19
CA LYS A 13 19.13 5.09 2.24
C LYS A 13 19.61 4.88 0.80
N GLU A 14 20.90 4.64 0.63
CA GLU A 14 21.58 4.33 -0.62
C GLU A 14 21.16 2.99 -1.24
N ASP A 15 20.55 2.11 -0.44
CA ASP A 15 20.09 0.79 -0.87
C ASP A 15 18.60 0.76 -1.24
N ILE A 16 17.91 1.88 -1.07
CA ILE A 16 16.52 2.04 -1.50
C ILE A 16 16.50 2.33 -2.99
N ALA A 17 15.83 1.46 -3.73
CA ALA A 17 15.44 1.71 -5.11
C ALA A 17 13.95 2.11 -5.14
N GLU A 18 13.62 3.03 -6.05
CA GLU A 18 12.24 3.42 -6.34
C GLU A 18 11.87 2.94 -7.74
N TYR A 19 10.65 2.45 -7.91
CA TYR A 19 10.12 2.16 -9.23
C TYR A 19 8.66 2.58 -9.36
N GLN A 20 8.25 2.83 -10.60
CA GLN A 20 6.86 3.03 -10.99
C GLN A 20 6.36 1.75 -11.68
N PRO A 21 5.32 1.09 -11.16
CA PRO A 21 4.79 -0.11 -11.77
C PRO A 21 4.28 0.14 -13.21
N PRO A 22 4.53 -0.77 -14.16
CA PRO A 22 3.88 -0.73 -15.46
C PRO A 22 2.40 -1.10 -15.35
N LEU A 23 1.56 -0.42 -16.13
CA LEU A 23 0.12 -0.64 -16.27
C LEU A 23 -0.25 -1.33 -17.59
N ALA A 24 0.63 -1.25 -18.59
CA ALA A 24 0.45 -1.89 -19.88
C ALA A 24 1.81 -2.18 -20.50
N PHE A 25 1.84 -3.21 -21.34
CA PHE A 25 3.00 -3.67 -22.06
C PHE A 25 2.68 -3.76 -23.56
N ASP A 26 3.69 -3.60 -24.41
CA ASP A 26 3.57 -3.92 -25.83
C ASP A 26 3.75 -5.42 -26.10
N LYS A 27 3.70 -5.80 -27.38
CA LYS A 27 3.87 -7.20 -27.82
C LYS A 27 5.25 -7.80 -27.51
N ASP A 28 6.25 -6.97 -27.22
CA ASP A 28 7.63 -7.37 -26.93
C ASP A 28 7.93 -7.24 -25.42
N ASP A 29 6.89 -7.19 -24.58
CA ASP A 29 6.93 -7.08 -23.10
C ASP A 29 7.60 -5.80 -22.59
N LYS A 30 7.56 -4.71 -23.37
CA LYS A 30 8.07 -3.41 -22.93
C LYS A 30 6.96 -2.57 -22.31
N PRO A 31 7.18 -1.96 -21.13
CA PRO A 31 6.22 -1.03 -20.53
C PRO A 31 5.84 0.11 -21.47
N THR A 32 4.54 0.29 -21.72
CA THR A 32 4.00 1.40 -22.54
C THR A 32 3.29 2.45 -21.72
N LYS A 33 2.83 2.09 -20.52
CA LYS A 33 2.18 2.98 -19.56
C LYS A 33 2.64 2.60 -18.16
N THR A 34 2.91 3.58 -17.31
CA THR A 34 3.29 3.37 -15.90
C THR A 34 2.30 4.06 -14.96
N CYS A 35 2.22 3.55 -13.73
CA CYS A 35 1.57 4.24 -12.64
C CYS A 35 2.33 5.52 -12.27
N THR A 36 1.60 6.51 -11.78
CA THR A 36 2.14 7.71 -11.13
C THR A 36 2.71 7.40 -9.75
N SER A 37 2.11 6.44 -9.01
CA SER A 37 2.61 5.98 -7.71
C SER A 37 4.02 5.41 -7.80
N LYS A 38 4.85 5.74 -6.81
CA LYS A 38 6.19 5.20 -6.61
C LYS A 38 6.18 4.16 -5.50
N ARG A 39 6.95 3.09 -5.67
CA ARG A 39 7.17 2.07 -4.65
C ARG A 39 8.65 2.00 -4.31
N GLY A 40 8.96 2.10 -3.01
CA GLY A 40 10.31 1.96 -2.48
C GLY A 40 10.56 0.53 -2.02
N PHE A 41 11.73 -0.01 -2.38
CA PHE A 41 12.16 -1.35 -1.98
C PHE A 41 13.68 -1.39 -1.77
N CYS A 42 14.16 -2.36 -0.98
CA CYS A 42 15.60 -2.61 -0.85
C CYS A 42 16.13 -3.32 -2.10
N LYS A 43 17.16 -2.75 -2.76
CA LYS A 43 17.73 -3.31 -3.99
C LYS A 43 18.48 -4.65 -3.80
N HIS A 44 18.83 -5.00 -2.56
CA HIS A 44 19.57 -6.24 -2.25
C HIS A 44 18.64 -7.40 -1.91
N CYS A 45 17.59 -7.16 -1.13
CA CYS A 45 16.70 -8.21 -0.63
C CYS A 45 15.27 -8.11 -1.15
N SER A 46 14.95 -7.11 -1.97
CA SER A 46 13.61 -6.86 -2.53
C SER A 46 12.51 -6.63 -1.50
N SER A 47 12.86 -6.32 -0.25
CA SER A 47 11.86 -5.99 0.78
C SER A 47 11.11 -4.72 0.42
N VAL A 48 9.78 -4.79 0.43
CA VAL A 48 8.89 -3.66 0.16
C VAL A 48 8.90 -2.72 1.36
N LEU A 49 9.30 -1.47 1.15
CA LEU A 49 9.43 -0.48 2.22
C LEU A 49 8.18 0.40 2.29
N TRP A 50 7.78 0.99 1.17
CA TRP A 50 6.68 1.96 1.13
C TRP A 50 6.09 2.14 -0.27
N ASN A 51 4.90 2.74 -0.33
CA ASN A 51 4.29 3.30 -1.52
C ASN A 51 3.99 4.80 -1.28
N ALA A 52 4.18 5.64 -2.28
CA ALA A 52 3.88 7.07 -2.25
C ALA A 52 3.29 7.52 -3.58
N HIS A 53 2.41 8.53 -3.54
CA HIS A 53 1.77 9.05 -4.75
C HIS A 53 1.98 10.57 -4.84
N PRO A 54 2.46 11.09 -5.98
CA PRO A 54 2.81 12.51 -6.10
C PRO A 54 1.61 13.46 -5.97
N GLU A 55 0.38 13.01 -6.27
CA GLU A 55 -0.84 13.81 -6.06
C GLU A 55 -1.22 13.97 -4.58
N TRP A 56 -0.67 13.13 -3.70
CA TRP A 56 -0.88 13.19 -2.25
C TRP A 56 0.47 13.19 -1.52
N PRO A 57 1.28 14.25 -1.70
CA PRO A 57 2.67 14.29 -1.22
C PRO A 57 2.79 14.19 0.31
N GLN A 58 1.74 14.59 1.04
CA GLN A 58 1.68 14.50 2.49
C GLN A 58 1.55 13.07 3.02
N TRP A 59 1.18 12.10 2.16
CA TRP A 59 0.95 10.72 2.55
C TRP A 59 2.04 9.78 2.06
N ILE A 60 2.51 8.92 2.98
CA ILE A 60 3.31 7.75 2.67
C ILE A 60 2.65 6.49 3.24
N TYR A 61 2.78 5.37 2.53
CA TYR A 61 2.15 4.10 2.87
C TYR A 61 3.24 3.05 3.13
N PRO A 62 3.82 3.01 4.35
CA PRO A 62 4.86 2.04 4.70
C PRO A 62 4.28 0.63 4.84
N SER A 63 5.11 -0.38 4.56
CA SER A 63 4.82 -1.76 4.96
C SER A 63 4.88 -1.88 6.48
N ALA A 64 3.93 -2.61 7.09
CA ALA A 64 3.92 -2.81 8.54
C ALA A 64 5.22 -3.47 9.06
N SER A 65 5.82 -4.35 8.25
CA SER A 65 7.05 -5.08 8.59
C SER A 65 8.31 -4.22 8.67
N VAL A 66 8.26 -2.95 8.23
CA VAL A 66 9.42 -2.04 8.25
C VAL A 66 9.30 -0.96 9.34
N ILE A 67 8.33 -1.12 10.24
CA ILE A 67 8.11 -0.20 11.36
C ILE A 67 8.64 -0.89 12.62
N ASP A 68 9.69 -0.34 13.21
CA ASP A 68 10.37 -0.92 14.37
C ASP A 68 9.60 -0.71 15.69
N SER A 69 8.69 0.26 15.73
CA SER A 69 7.86 0.54 16.91
C SER A 69 6.65 -0.39 16.96
N GLU A 70 6.20 -0.73 18.17
CA GLU A 70 4.95 -1.47 18.39
C GLU A 70 3.78 -0.85 17.62
N LEU A 71 3.12 -1.66 16.79
CA LEU A 71 1.95 -1.26 16.02
C LEU A 71 0.67 -1.46 16.84
N PRO A 72 -0.33 -0.58 16.70
CA PRO A 72 -1.61 -0.76 17.38
C PRO A 72 -2.27 -2.07 16.93
N LYS A 73 -2.96 -2.73 17.86
CA LYS A 73 -3.78 -3.90 17.53
C LYS A 73 -4.85 -3.52 16.52
N VAL A 74 -5.08 -4.40 15.54
CA VAL A 74 -6.21 -4.26 14.62
C VAL A 74 -7.50 -4.43 15.44
N PRO A 75 -8.42 -3.45 15.38
CA PRO A 75 -9.70 -3.52 16.08
C PRO A 75 -10.53 -4.76 15.72
N ASP A 76 -11.26 -5.27 16.71
CA ASP A 76 -12.12 -6.44 16.54
C ASP A 76 -13.20 -6.19 15.48
N GLY A 77 -13.45 -7.21 14.65
CA GLY A 77 -14.43 -7.13 13.56
C GLY A 77 -13.99 -6.29 12.36
N MET A 78 -12.77 -5.74 12.37
CA MET A 78 -12.22 -5.11 11.19
C MET A 78 -11.73 -6.17 10.20
N GLY A 79 -12.50 -6.34 9.12
CA GLY A 79 -12.18 -7.27 8.07
C GLY A 79 -11.18 -6.69 7.08
N TYR A 80 -10.23 -7.50 6.63
CA TYR A 80 -9.49 -7.20 5.42
C TYR A 80 -10.45 -7.26 4.24
N THR A 81 -10.31 -6.31 3.32
CA THR A 81 -11.11 -6.26 2.09
C THR A 81 -10.24 -6.71 0.94
N ILE A 82 -10.76 -7.63 0.11
CA ILE A 82 -10.07 -8.13 -1.07
C ILE A 82 -10.67 -7.45 -2.30
N LEU A 83 -9.84 -6.69 -3.02
CA LEU A 83 -10.18 -6.17 -4.34
C LEU A 83 -10.06 -7.32 -5.35
N ARG A 84 -11.20 -7.73 -5.93
CA ARG A 84 -11.30 -8.92 -6.75
C ARG A 84 -10.97 -8.69 -8.21
N ALA A 85 -11.28 -7.52 -8.79
CA ALA A 85 -11.10 -7.28 -10.22
C ALA A 85 -9.64 -7.37 -10.69
N SER A 86 -8.67 -7.23 -9.79
CA SER A 86 -7.24 -7.39 -10.09
C SER A 86 -6.69 -8.79 -9.74
N CYS A 87 -7.54 -9.72 -9.31
CA CYS A 87 -7.13 -11.04 -8.85
C CYS A 87 -7.62 -12.13 -9.83
N PRO A 88 -6.77 -13.05 -10.31
CA PRO A 88 -7.20 -14.10 -11.22
C PRO A 88 -8.33 -14.97 -10.67
N ASP A 89 -9.25 -15.41 -11.54
CA ASP A 89 -10.46 -16.13 -11.14
C ASP A 89 -10.18 -17.45 -10.39
N TYR A 90 -9.05 -18.10 -10.67
CA TYR A 90 -8.66 -19.35 -10.01
C TYR A 90 -8.20 -19.18 -8.56
N VAL A 91 -7.91 -17.96 -8.11
CA VAL A 91 -7.50 -17.70 -6.72
C VAL A 91 -8.74 -17.75 -5.84
N PRO A 92 -8.80 -18.64 -4.82
CA PRO A 92 -9.97 -18.79 -3.97
C PRO A 92 -10.14 -17.58 -3.05
N THR A 93 -11.40 -17.30 -2.71
CA THR A 93 -11.73 -16.34 -1.66
C THR A 93 -11.50 -16.95 -0.27
N PRO A 94 -10.74 -16.29 0.62
CA PRO A 94 -10.61 -16.73 2.00
C PRO A 94 -11.94 -16.69 2.77
N GLU A 95 -12.19 -17.69 3.59
CA GLU A 95 -13.41 -17.78 4.40
C GLU A 95 -13.49 -16.64 5.42
N GLY A 96 -14.66 -15.99 5.53
CA GLY A 96 -14.90 -14.90 6.48
C GLY A 96 -14.48 -13.51 6.01
N PHE A 97 -13.98 -13.36 4.77
CA PHE A 97 -13.53 -12.08 4.22
C PHE A 97 -14.61 -11.43 3.34
N LYS A 98 -14.68 -10.10 3.36
CA LYS A 98 -15.50 -9.33 2.44
C LYS A 98 -14.75 -9.12 1.13
N VAL A 99 -15.44 -9.38 0.02
CA VAL A 99 -14.90 -9.26 -1.33
C VAL A 99 -15.72 -8.25 -2.11
N TYR A 100 -15.03 -7.40 -2.87
CA TYR A 100 -15.64 -6.45 -3.80
C TYR A 100 -14.83 -6.44 -5.08
N ASP A 101 -15.47 -6.16 -6.22
CA ASP A 101 -14.74 -6.03 -7.48
C ASP A 101 -13.76 -4.85 -7.45
N ASP A 102 -14.14 -3.75 -6.80
CA ASP A 102 -13.31 -2.56 -6.57
C ASP A 102 -13.15 -2.27 -5.06
N TYR A 103 -12.81 -1.05 -4.65
CA TYR A 103 -12.64 -0.65 -3.24
C TYR A 103 -13.91 -0.77 -2.35
N GLY A 104 -15.04 -1.22 -2.91
CA GLY A 104 -16.29 -1.46 -2.19
C GLY A 104 -17.00 -0.17 -1.74
N PRO A 105 -18.09 -0.28 -0.95
CA PRO A 105 -18.83 0.86 -0.42
C PRO A 105 -18.14 1.50 0.80
N ALA A 106 -16.88 1.15 1.06
CA ALA A 106 -16.16 1.54 2.26
C ALA A 106 -15.88 3.06 2.25
N GLU A 107 -15.85 3.64 3.45
CA GLU A 107 -15.37 5.01 3.61
C GLU A 107 -13.90 5.09 3.19
N GLY A 108 -13.50 6.21 2.58
CA GLY A 108 -12.09 6.48 2.33
C GLY A 108 -11.28 6.34 3.61
N ILE A 109 -10.07 5.81 3.49
CA ILE A 109 -9.24 5.39 4.63
C ILE A 109 -9.06 6.49 5.69
N GLU A 110 -8.89 7.75 5.29
CA GLU A 110 -8.83 8.90 6.22
C GLU A 110 -10.13 9.08 7.01
N LYS A 111 -11.27 9.15 6.31
CA LYS A 111 -12.59 9.29 6.94
C LYS A 111 -12.87 8.16 7.91
N TRP A 112 -12.51 6.94 7.52
CA TRP A 112 -12.64 5.77 8.36
C TRP A 112 -11.82 5.91 9.65
N HIS A 113 -10.54 6.31 9.59
CA HIS A 113 -9.70 6.49 10.79
C HIS A 113 -10.26 7.57 11.72
N LYS A 114 -10.72 8.71 11.17
CA LYS A 114 -11.34 9.80 11.94
C LYS A 114 -12.61 9.35 12.67
N LYS A 115 -13.48 8.63 11.98
CA LYS A 115 -14.75 8.15 12.54
C LYS A 115 -14.56 7.12 13.66
N ASN A 116 -13.55 6.27 13.55
CA ASN A 116 -13.34 5.14 14.46
C ASN A 116 -12.34 5.44 15.59
N GLY A 117 -11.85 6.68 15.72
CA GLY A 117 -10.92 7.07 16.79
C GLY A 117 -9.49 6.57 16.61
N PHE A 118 -9.10 6.20 15.37
CA PHE A 118 -7.74 5.78 15.01
C PHE A 118 -6.97 6.85 14.25
N TRP A 119 -7.50 8.07 14.18
CA TRP A 119 -6.82 9.21 13.59
C TRP A 119 -5.83 9.82 14.58
N VAL A 120 -4.65 10.14 14.06
CA VAL A 120 -3.60 10.87 14.77
C VAL A 120 -3.22 12.05 13.89
N ASP A 121 -3.21 13.25 14.48
CA ASP A 121 -2.80 14.50 13.79
C ASP A 121 -1.28 14.58 13.61
#